data_AF-A0A376YLU8-F1
#
_entry.id   AF-A0A376YLU8-F1
#
_cell.length_a   1.000
_cell.length_b   1.000
_cell.length_c   1.000
_cell.angle_alpha   90.00
_cell.angle_beta   90.00
_cell.angle_gamma   90.00
#
_symmetry.space_group_name_H-M   'P 1'
#
loop_
_entity.id
_entity.type
_entity.pdbx_description
1 polymer ?
#
loop_
_entity_poly.entity_id
_entity_poly.type
_entity_poly.pdbx_seq_one_letter_code
_entity_poly.pdbx_strand_id
1 'polypeptide(L)'
;MSKTTPTKDSIRAEFEELVEKDSFWSKFVGSQFVSMLTLFITQIVYRCFQYADAALAEGFISTATRRSSILAAAETNSYVGTKPTPSSGMIEITATSEDAPAVIPKNMPLISDDQYPYMTMDVCRLVDGTGTVEVAQLEIQEVTYTVTAAKEFLEVVLSKALTAVCYKLEVFVTTDGKTTQWSSSTMFRLAGSKSQVYVEFINHPSSWGFDSAMG
;
A
#
# COMPACT_ATOMS: atom_id res chain seq x y z
N MET A 1 30.95 -23.53 -10.74
CA MET A 1 30.86 -22.08 -11.01
C MET A 1 30.97 -21.34 -9.68
N SER A 2 31.96 -20.47 -9.53
CA SER A 2 32.15 -19.68 -8.31
C SER A 2 30.89 -18.84 -8.02
N LYS A 3 30.39 -18.91 -6.78
CA LYS A 3 29.20 -18.21 -6.27
C LYS A 3 29.51 -16.72 -6.00
N THR A 4 30.01 -16.00 -6.98
CA THR A 4 30.40 -14.59 -6.86
C THR A 4 29.74 -13.79 -7.96
N THR A 5 29.07 -12.70 -7.57
CA THR A 5 28.45 -11.76 -8.50
C THR A 5 29.45 -11.37 -9.58
N PRO A 6 29.13 -11.57 -10.88
CA PRO A 6 30.07 -11.30 -11.95
C PRO A 6 30.44 -9.81 -11.97
N THR A 7 31.73 -9.52 -12.08
CA THR A 7 32.24 -8.16 -12.23
C THR A 7 32.19 -7.76 -13.70
N LYS A 8 32.24 -6.45 -13.98
CA LYS A 8 32.30 -5.98 -15.37
C LYS A 8 33.52 -6.55 -16.10
N ASP A 9 34.65 -6.67 -15.41
CA ASP A 9 35.87 -7.22 -15.98
C ASP A 9 35.76 -8.73 -16.27
N SER A 10 35.07 -9.50 -15.42
CA SER A 10 34.87 -10.93 -15.67
C SER A 10 33.94 -11.16 -16.88
N ILE A 11 32.87 -10.36 -17.01
CA ILE A 11 31.95 -10.43 -18.16
C ILE A 11 32.68 -10.03 -19.44
N ARG A 12 33.51 -8.98 -19.39
CA ARG A 12 34.31 -8.54 -20.53
C ARG A 12 35.25 -9.66 -20.99
N ALA A 13 36.02 -10.23 -20.07
CA ALA A 13 37.00 -11.27 -20.39
C ALA A 13 36.33 -12.51 -21.00
N GLU A 14 35.19 -12.95 -20.44
CA GLU A 14 34.43 -14.08 -20.99
C GLU A 14 33.88 -13.79 -22.39
N PHE A 15 33.39 -12.57 -22.63
CA PHE A 15 32.90 -12.18 -23.95
C PHE A 15 34.04 -12.06 -24.98
N GLU A 16 35.20 -11.52 -24.60
CA GLU A 16 36.39 -11.46 -25.44
C GLU A 16 36.87 -12.86 -25.84
N GLU A 17 36.89 -13.80 -24.89
CA GLU A 17 37.23 -15.21 -25.16
C GLU A 17 36.25 -15.87 -26.14
N LEU A 18 34.95 -15.55 -26.05
CA LEU A 18 33.93 -16.03 -26.99
C LEU A 18 34.14 -15.46 -28.40
N VAL A 19 34.51 -14.18 -28.51
CA VAL A 19 34.79 -13.52 -29.77
C VAL A 19 36.06 -14.09 -30.43
N GLU A 20 37.09 -14.40 -29.64
CA GLU A 20 38.34 -15.01 -30.12
C GLU A 20 38.14 -16.43 -30.67
N LYS A 21 37.22 -17.21 -30.07
CA LYS A 21 36.91 -18.57 -30.50
C LYS A 21 35.99 -18.63 -31.73
N ASP A 22 35.37 -17.51 -32.11
CA ASP A 22 34.43 -17.48 -33.22
C ASP A 22 35.14 -17.39 -34.59
N SER A 23 34.71 -18.24 -35.52
CA SER A 23 35.31 -18.37 -36.86
C SER A 23 35.22 -17.11 -37.72
N PHE A 24 34.24 -16.25 -37.47
CA PHE A 24 34.01 -15.00 -38.22
C PHE A 24 34.55 -13.79 -37.46
N TRP A 25 34.22 -13.69 -36.16
CA TRP A 25 34.52 -12.51 -35.34
C TRP A 25 35.97 -12.39 -34.88
N SER A 26 36.71 -13.52 -34.79
CA SER A 26 38.13 -13.53 -34.41
C SER A 26 39.02 -12.61 -35.24
N LYS A 27 38.65 -12.36 -36.51
CA LYS A 27 39.38 -11.47 -37.44
C LYS A 27 39.34 -10.00 -37.03
N PHE A 28 38.37 -9.61 -36.20
CA PHE A 28 38.15 -8.23 -35.77
C PHE A 28 38.61 -7.97 -34.33
N VAL A 29 39.22 -8.98 -33.68
CA VAL A 29 39.80 -8.85 -32.33
C VAL A 29 40.88 -7.76 -32.34
N GLY A 30 40.84 -6.88 -31.35
CA GLY A 30 41.71 -5.69 -31.27
C GLY A 30 41.24 -4.48 -32.07
N SER A 31 40.14 -4.58 -32.85
CA SER A 31 39.53 -3.42 -33.50
C SER A 31 38.73 -2.57 -32.51
N GLN A 32 38.70 -1.24 -32.73
CA GLN A 32 37.87 -0.30 -31.95
C GLN A 32 36.38 -0.67 -31.96
N PHE A 33 35.90 -1.23 -33.09
CA PHE A 33 34.52 -1.69 -33.21
C PHE A 33 34.20 -2.82 -32.23
N VAL A 34 35.04 -3.87 -32.19
CA VAL A 34 34.85 -4.98 -31.24
C VAL A 34 35.02 -4.51 -29.80
N SER A 35 35.98 -3.62 -29.52
CA SER A 35 36.13 -3.04 -28.17
C SER A 35 34.88 -2.30 -27.69
N MET A 36 34.24 -1.48 -28.54
CA MET A 36 32.99 -0.81 -28.19
C MET A 36 31.81 -1.78 -28.06
N LEU A 37 31.72 -2.79 -28.94
CA LEU A 37 30.68 -3.81 -28.87
C LEU A 37 30.76 -4.62 -27.58
N THR A 38 31.96 -5.09 -27.23
CA THR A 38 32.24 -5.78 -25.98
C THR A 38 31.88 -4.92 -24.78
N LEU A 39 32.24 -3.64 -24.78
CA LEU A 39 31.89 -2.73 -23.69
C LEU A 39 30.38 -2.56 -23.56
N PHE A 40 29.66 -2.39 -24.67
CA PHE A 40 28.22 -2.25 -24.68
C PHE A 40 27.51 -3.50 -24.15
N ILE A 41 27.87 -4.68 -24.65
CA ILE A 41 27.30 -5.96 -24.20
C ILE A 41 27.62 -6.20 -22.72
N THR A 42 28.85 -5.90 -22.28
CA THR A 42 29.24 -5.99 -20.87
C THR A 42 28.32 -5.15 -19.98
N GLN A 43 28.00 -3.91 -20.36
CA GLN A 43 27.10 -3.07 -19.58
C GLN A 43 25.67 -3.61 -19.55
N ILE A 44 25.16 -4.15 -20.67
CA ILE A 44 23.83 -4.77 -20.74
C ILE A 44 23.76 -5.98 -19.81
N VAL A 45 24.70 -6.93 -19.96
CA VAL A 45 24.73 -8.15 -19.16
C VAL A 45 24.84 -7.83 -17.68
N TYR A 46 25.73 -6.90 -17.32
CA TYR A 46 25.90 -6.47 -15.93
C TYR A 46 24.63 -5.84 -15.35
N ARG A 47 23.94 -4.98 -16.12
CA ARG A 47 22.64 -4.40 -15.73
C ARG A 47 21.59 -5.49 -15.51
N CYS A 48 21.46 -6.44 -16.43
CA CYS A 48 20.53 -7.55 -16.31
C CYS A 48 20.82 -8.39 -15.05
N PHE A 49 22.10 -8.66 -14.77
CA PHE A 49 22.50 -9.40 -13.57
C PHE A 49 22.11 -8.67 -12.28
N GLN A 50 22.34 -7.35 -12.22
CA GLN A 50 21.92 -6.54 -11.06
C GLN A 50 20.41 -6.57 -10.84
N TYR A 51 19.62 -6.46 -11.91
CA TYR A 51 18.16 -6.54 -11.79
C TYR A 51 17.68 -7.92 -11.37
N ALA A 52 18.28 -8.99 -11.91
CA ALA A 52 17.94 -10.36 -11.55
C ALA A 52 18.30 -10.67 -10.09
N ASP A 53 19.49 -10.26 -9.64
CA ASP A 53 19.94 -10.46 -8.27
C ASP A 53 19.08 -9.69 -7.27
N ALA A 54 18.75 -8.42 -7.58
CA ALA A 54 17.81 -7.65 -6.78
C ALA A 54 16.41 -8.28 -6.74
N ALA A 55 15.90 -8.77 -7.86
CA ALA A 55 14.61 -9.45 -7.91
C ALA A 55 14.60 -10.75 -7.08
N LEU A 56 15.69 -11.53 -7.12
CA LEU A 56 15.83 -12.75 -6.33
C LEU A 56 15.89 -12.44 -4.84
N ALA A 57 16.66 -11.42 -4.43
CA ALA A 57 16.72 -10.97 -3.04
C ALA A 57 15.35 -10.49 -2.54
N GLU A 58 14.58 -9.77 -3.36
CA GLU A 58 13.22 -9.32 -3.02
C GLU A 58 12.18 -10.46 -2.99
N GLY A 59 12.47 -11.61 -3.61
CA GLY A 59 11.58 -12.77 -3.62
C GLY A 59 11.47 -13.53 -2.29
N PHE A 60 12.46 -13.37 -1.39
CA PHE A 60 12.42 -13.98 -0.06
C PHE A 60 12.27 -12.91 1.02
N ILE A 61 11.30 -13.10 1.92
CA ILE A 61 11.01 -12.14 3.00
C ILE A 61 12.23 -11.81 3.88
N SER A 62 13.13 -12.79 4.09
CA SER A 62 14.33 -12.64 4.92
C SER A 62 15.45 -11.83 4.25
N THR A 63 15.43 -11.69 2.93
CA THR A 63 16.45 -10.97 2.15
C THR A 63 15.91 -9.73 1.46
N ALA A 64 14.59 -9.55 1.44
CA ALA A 64 13.94 -8.39 0.87
C ALA A 64 14.34 -7.12 1.64
N THR A 65 14.69 -6.07 0.89
CA THR A 65 15.07 -4.77 1.45
C THR A 65 13.96 -3.75 1.30
N ARG A 66 13.08 -3.91 0.31
CA ARG A 66 11.96 -3.00 0.10
C ARG A 66 10.83 -3.37 1.05
N ARG A 67 10.38 -2.38 1.85
CA ARG A 67 9.24 -2.52 2.76
C ARG A 67 8.01 -3.10 2.08
N SER A 68 7.71 -2.71 0.84
CA SER A 68 6.54 -3.23 0.13
C SER A 68 6.64 -4.73 -0.19
N SER A 69 7.81 -5.24 -0.57
CA SER A 69 8.02 -6.67 -0.79
C SER A 69 7.90 -7.46 0.52
N ILE A 70 8.44 -6.93 1.62
CA ILE A 70 8.32 -7.52 2.96
C ILE A 70 6.83 -7.61 3.37
N LEU A 71 6.07 -6.53 3.18
CA LEU A 71 4.65 -6.50 3.53
C LEU A 71 3.82 -7.43 2.66
N ALA A 72 4.08 -7.51 1.35
CA ALA A 72 3.38 -8.44 0.45
C ALA A 72 3.67 -9.92 0.81
N ALA A 73 4.92 -10.24 1.14
CA ALA A 73 5.27 -11.57 1.62
C ALA A 73 4.65 -11.88 3.00
N ALA A 74 4.56 -10.88 3.89
CA ALA A 74 3.89 -11.02 5.18
C ALA A 74 2.37 -11.23 5.02
N GLU A 75 1.74 -10.53 4.08
CA GLU A 75 0.31 -10.68 3.74
C GLU A 75 0.00 -12.10 3.27
N THR A 76 0.89 -12.71 2.46
CA THR A 76 0.79 -14.12 2.07
C THR A 76 0.80 -15.05 3.28
N ASN A 77 1.58 -14.70 4.31
CA ASN A 77 1.62 -15.38 5.60
C ASN A 77 0.50 -14.96 6.56
N SER A 78 -0.55 -14.30 6.07
CA SER A 78 -1.70 -13.80 6.84
C SER A 78 -1.35 -12.73 7.89
N TYR A 79 -0.22 -12.04 7.74
CA TYR A 79 0.13 -10.87 8.55
C TYR A 79 -0.04 -9.58 7.74
N VAL A 80 -1.02 -8.77 8.13
CA VAL A 80 -1.21 -7.42 7.58
C VAL A 80 -0.65 -6.43 8.58
N GLY A 81 0.23 -5.53 8.11
CA GLY A 81 0.84 -4.51 8.96
C GLY A 81 -0.22 -3.65 9.67
N THR A 82 0.06 -3.28 10.92
CA THR A 82 -0.86 -2.43 11.72
C THR A 82 -0.99 -1.05 11.08
N LYS A 83 -2.24 -0.61 10.88
CA LYS A 83 -2.55 0.77 10.48
C LYS A 83 -2.14 1.75 11.60
N PRO A 84 -1.89 3.04 11.28
CA PRO A 84 -1.58 4.04 12.28
C PRO A 84 -2.70 4.12 13.33
N THR A 85 -2.35 4.01 14.61
CA THR A 85 -3.30 4.18 15.71
C THR A 85 -3.44 5.66 16.05
N PRO A 86 -4.66 6.23 16.09
CA PRO A 86 -4.85 7.63 16.46
C PRO A 86 -4.52 7.85 17.93
N SER A 87 -4.10 9.07 18.27
CA SER A 87 -4.07 9.51 19.67
C SER A 87 -5.51 9.60 20.18
N SER A 88 -5.80 9.04 21.35
CA SER A 88 -7.10 9.17 22.01
C SER A 88 -6.96 9.57 23.46
N GLY A 89 -8.03 10.13 24.03
CA GLY A 89 -8.08 10.55 25.42
C GLY A 89 -9.48 10.99 25.83
N MET A 90 -9.69 11.11 27.13
CA MET A 90 -10.93 11.66 27.68
C MET A 90 -10.82 13.18 27.75
N ILE A 91 -11.87 13.87 27.31
CA ILE A 91 -12.03 15.32 27.52
C ILE A 91 -13.29 15.60 28.33
N GLU A 92 -13.30 16.75 28.99
CA GLU A 92 -14.48 17.33 29.60
C GLU A 92 -15.01 18.46 28.71
N ILE A 93 -16.32 18.46 28.48
CA ILE A 93 -17.01 19.48 27.71
C ILE A 93 -17.98 20.18 28.66
N THR A 94 -17.86 21.51 28.71
CA THR A 94 -18.68 22.36 29.58
C THR A 94 -19.46 23.35 28.72
N ALA A 95 -20.78 23.37 28.91
CA ALA A 95 -21.67 24.35 28.31
C ALA A 95 -21.47 25.72 28.97
N THR A 96 -21.29 26.75 28.15
CA THR A 96 -21.10 28.14 28.61
C THR A 96 -22.33 29.03 28.40
N SER A 97 -23.39 28.50 27.78
CA SER A 97 -24.64 29.23 27.51
C SER A 97 -25.87 28.38 27.84
N GLU A 98 -26.98 29.03 28.18
CA GLU A 98 -28.25 28.36 28.51
C GLU A 98 -28.86 27.62 27.31
N ASP A 99 -28.53 28.03 26.07
CA ASP A 99 -28.99 27.41 24.82
C ASP A 99 -28.08 26.27 24.34
N ALA A 100 -27.07 25.88 25.12
CA ALA A 100 -26.16 24.82 24.73
C ALA A 100 -26.88 23.48 24.58
N PRO A 101 -26.55 22.67 23.55
CA PRO A 101 -27.19 21.38 23.35
C PRO A 101 -26.85 20.43 24.50
N ALA A 102 -27.86 19.81 25.09
CA ALA A 102 -27.69 18.83 26.16
C ALA A 102 -26.95 17.55 25.72
N VAL A 103 -26.82 17.31 24.42
CA VAL A 103 -26.20 16.13 23.85
C VAL A 103 -25.30 16.53 22.68
N ILE A 104 -24.05 16.05 22.71
CA ILE A 104 -23.10 16.15 21.60
C ILE A 104 -23.05 14.80 20.92
N PRO A 105 -23.32 14.73 19.60
CA PRO A 105 -23.37 13.47 18.88
C PRO A 105 -21.99 12.82 18.80
N LYS A 106 -21.99 11.53 18.50
CA LYS A 106 -20.81 10.78 18.07
C LYS A 106 -20.30 11.31 16.73
N ASN A 107 -19.00 11.21 16.48
CA ASN A 107 -18.30 11.70 15.30
C ASN A 107 -18.38 13.22 15.10
N MET A 108 -18.64 13.98 16.17
CA MET A 108 -18.62 15.43 16.11
C MET A 108 -17.18 15.92 15.94
N PRO A 109 -16.87 16.72 14.90
CA PRO A 109 -15.53 17.24 14.70
C PRO A 109 -15.19 18.31 15.73
N LEU A 110 -13.95 18.26 16.23
CA LEU A 110 -13.34 19.18 17.18
C LEU A 110 -11.95 19.57 16.67
N ILE A 111 -11.48 20.74 17.05
CA ILE A 111 -10.15 21.24 16.64
C ILE A 111 -9.40 21.63 17.91
N SER A 112 -8.16 21.14 18.07
CA SER A 112 -7.29 21.54 19.18
C SER A 112 -6.68 22.93 18.96
N ASP A 113 -6.06 23.48 20.00
CA ASP A 113 -5.35 24.78 19.92
C ASP A 113 -4.23 24.78 18.87
N ASP A 114 -3.57 23.63 18.69
CA ASP A 114 -2.55 23.39 17.65
C ASP A 114 -3.15 23.06 16.27
N GLN A 115 -4.47 23.23 16.10
CA GLN A 115 -5.23 22.98 14.87
C GLN A 115 -5.24 21.52 14.40
N TYR A 116 -5.08 20.54 15.31
CA TYR A 116 -5.27 19.14 14.97
C TYR A 116 -6.75 18.76 15.00
N PRO A 117 -7.25 18.00 14.00
CA PRO A 117 -8.61 17.50 13.99
C PRO A 117 -8.78 16.34 14.98
N TYR A 118 -9.82 16.44 15.79
CA TYR A 118 -10.31 15.40 16.70
C TYR A 118 -11.78 15.11 16.41
N MET A 119 -12.26 13.94 16.84
CA MET A 119 -13.69 13.64 16.82
C MET A 119 -14.12 12.96 18.12
N THR A 120 -15.40 13.15 18.49
CA THR A 120 -16.02 12.38 19.58
C THR A 120 -16.21 10.92 19.17
N MET A 121 -15.77 9.99 20.02
CA MET A 121 -15.87 8.55 19.74
C MET A 121 -17.22 7.96 20.16
N ASP A 122 -17.93 8.67 21.04
CA ASP A 122 -19.26 8.32 21.51
C ASP A 122 -20.12 9.58 21.72
N VAL A 123 -21.40 9.37 22.04
CA VAL A 123 -22.35 10.45 22.37
C VAL A 123 -22.00 11.00 23.76
N CYS A 124 -21.70 12.30 23.85
CA CYS A 124 -21.54 12.98 25.13
C CYS A 124 -22.90 13.53 25.59
N ARG A 125 -23.30 13.20 26.82
CA ARG A 125 -24.49 13.78 27.45
C ARG A 125 -24.05 14.74 28.53
N LEU A 126 -24.51 15.98 28.46
CA LEU A 126 -24.23 16.98 29.48
C LEU A 126 -25.21 16.81 30.63
N VAL A 127 -24.69 16.58 31.83
CA VAL A 127 -25.44 16.56 33.09
C VAL A 127 -25.05 17.81 33.85
N ASP A 128 -26.02 18.66 34.19
CA ASP A 128 -25.79 19.95 34.86
C ASP A 128 -24.80 20.88 34.12
N GLY A 129 -24.77 20.78 32.78
CA GLY A 129 -23.93 21.61 31.92
C GLY A 129 -22.54 21.04 31.61
N THR A 130 -22.16 19.89 32.19
CA THR A 130 -20.84 19.28 31.96
C THR A 130 -20.97 17.81 31.55
N GLY A 131 -20.08 17.33 30.68
CA GLY A 131 -20.02 15.92 30.30
C GLY A 131 -18.61 15.51 29.90
N THR A 132 -18.28 14.23 30.08
CA THR A 132 -17.01 13.66 29.64
C THR A 132 -17.22 12.74 28.45
N VAL A 133 -16.28 12.72 27.51
CA VAL A 133 -16.33 11.86 26.33
C VAL A 133 -14.93 11.52 25.85
N GLU A 134 -14.78 10.32 25.30
CA GLU A 134 -13.55 9.94 24.60
C GLU A 134 -13.49 10.64 23.24
N VAL A 135 -12.34 11.23 22.95
CA VAL A 135 -12.00 11.78 21.64
C VAL A 135 -10.80 11.09 21.06
N ALA A 136 -10.75 11.01 19.73
CA ALA A 136 -9.59 10.53 19.00
C ALA A 136 -9.20 11.50 17.88
N GLN A 137 -7.91 11.57 17.58
CA GLN A 137 -7.35 12.37 16.50
C GLN A 137 -7.66 11.69 15.16
N LEU A 138 -8.87 11.92 14.66
CA LEU A 138 -9.40 11.34 13.44
C LEU A 138 -10.16 12.42 12.66
N GLU A 139 -10.29 12.18 11.36
CA GLU A 139 -11.17 12.93 10.47
C GLU A 139 -11.88 11.92 9.55
N ILE A 140 -13.16 12.15 9.26
CA ILE A 140 -13.89 11.33 8.30
C ILE A 140 -13.66 11.93 6.92
N GLN A 141 -13.10 11.12 6.03
CA GLN A 141 -12.89 11.50 4.64
C GLN A 141 -13.66 10.58 3.70
N GLU A 142 -14.53 11.16 2.89
CA GLU A 142 -15.35 10.43 1.94
C GLU A 142 -14.68 10.38 0.56
N VAL A 143 -14.61 9.16 0.00
CA VAL A 143 -14.13 8.92 -1.36
C VAL A 143 -15.24 8.25 -2.14
N THR A 144 -15.73 8.92 -3.19
CA THR A 144 -16.78 8.38 -4.06
C THR A 144 -16.17 7.84 -5.34
N TYR A 145 -16.53 6.61 -5.71
CA TYR A 145 -16.17 5.98 -6.97
C TYR A 145 -17.43 5.56 -7.73
N THR A 146 -17.55 5.97 -9.00
CA THR A 146 -18.67 5.57 -9.85
C THR A 146 -18.29 4.38 -10.70
N VAL A 147 -19.03 3.27 -10.56
CA VAL A 147 -18.82 2.06 -11.36
C VAL A 147 -19.41 2.28 -12.76
N THR A 148 -18.55 2.30 -13.77
CA THR A 148 -18.93 2.59 -15.16
C THR A 148 -19.03 1.35 -16.05
N ALA A 149 -18.41 0.24 -15.64
CA ALA A 149 -18.43 -1.02 -16.38
C ALA A 149 -18.45 -2.20 -15.41
N ALA A 150 -19.17 -3.26 -15.79
CA ALA A 150 -19.14 -4.52 -15.07
C ALA A 150 -17.78 -5.20 -15.23
N LYS A 151 -17.15 -5.52 -14.11
CA LYS A 151 -15.91 -6.32 -14.02
C LYS A 151 -16.14 -7.40 -12.99
N GLU A 152 -15.50 -8.55 -13.18
CA GLU A 152 -15.51 -9.64 -12.18
C GLU A 152 -14.99 -9.16 -10.82
N PHE A 153 -13.96 -8.30 -10.89
CA PHE A 153 -13.28 -7.71 -9.74
C PHE A 153 -13.17 -6.20 -9.93
N LEU A 154 -13.70 -5.43 -8.97
CA LEU A 154 -13.58 -3.98 -8.95
C LEU A 154 -12.47 -3.56 -7.99
N GLU A 155 -11.38 -3.08 -8.58
CA GLU A 155 -10.25 -2.48 -7.88
C GLU A 155 -10.44 -0.96 -7.72
N VAL A 156 -10.40 -0.48 -6.48
CA VAL A 156 -10.35 0.95 -6.16
C VAL A 156 -9.06 1.26 -5.43
N VAL A 157 -8.18 2.04 -6.06
CA VAL A 157 -6.89 2.45 -5.49
C VAL A 157 -7.05 3.78 -4.75
N LEU A 158 -6.77 3.79 -3.45
CA LEU A 158 -6.74 5.03 -2.67
C LEU A 158 -5.43 5.78 -2.91
N SER A 159 -5.46 7.10 -2.76
CA SER A 159 -4.25 7.90 -2.90
C SER A 159 -3.23 7.54 -1.82
N LYS A 160 -1.93 7.73 -2.14
CA LYS A 160 -0.84 7.46 -1.19
C LYS A 160 -0.94 8.29 0.08
N ALA A 161 -1.44 9.52 -0.05
CA ALA A 161 -1.66 10.42 1.08
C ALA A 161 -2.71 9.85 2.06
N LEU A 162 -3.85 9.39 1.55
CA LEU A 162 -4.91 8.78 2.37
C LEU A 162 -4.45 7.48 3.02
N THR A 163 -3.79 6.64 2.23
CA THR A 163 -3.19 5.38 2.66
C THR A 163 -2.27 5.56 3.88
N ALA A 164 -1.48 6.63 3.90
CA ALA A 164 -0.48 6.85 4.95
C ALA A 164 -1.10 7.17 6.32
N VAL A 165 -2.31 7.74 6.35
CA VAL A 165 -2.98 8.21 7.57
C VAL A 165 -4.27 7.43 7.90
N CYS A 166 -4.68 6.50 7.03
CA CYS A 166 -5.92 5.74 7.20
C CYS A 166 -5.84 4.76 8.39
N TYR A 167 -6.58 5.05 9.46
CA TYR A 167 -6.78 4.14 10.59
C TYR A 167 -7.85 3.06 10.30
N LYS A 168 -8.98 3.46 9.70
CA LYS A 168 -10.13 2.59 9.45
C LYS A 168 -10.76 2.94 8.10
N LEU A 169 -11.14 1.90 7.35
CA LEU A 169 -11.89 2.01 6.11
C LEU A 169 -13.29 1.45 6.34
N GLU A 170 -14.31 2.14 5.85
CA GLU A 170 -15.68 1.65 5.80
C GLU A 170 -16.19 1.79 4.37
N VAL A 171 -16.66 0.69 3.79
CA VAL A 171 -17.08 0.66 2.38
C VAL A 171 -18.60 0.61 2.33
N PHE A 172 -19.19 1.58 1.63
CA PHE A 172 -20.62 1.65 1.37
C PHE A 172 -20.87 1.52 -0.13
N VAL A 173 -21.70 0.56 -0.53
CA VAL A 173 -22.07 0.34 -1.93
C VAL A 173 -23.54 0.66 -2.10
N THR A 174 -23.84 1.49 -3.10
CA THR A 174 -25.22 1.86 -3.46
C THR A 174 -25.60 1.16 -4.76
N THR A 175 -26.59 0.27 -4.67
CA THR A 175 -27.17 -0.44 -5.82
C THR A 175 -28.67 -0.17 -5.83
N ASP A 176 -29.22 0.25 -6.98
CA ASP A 176 -30.66 0.56 -7.15
C ASP A 176 -31.22 1.52 -6.08
N GLY A 177 -30.42 2.52 -5.69
CA GLY A 177 -30.80 3.51 -4.67
C GLY A 177 -30.73 3.02 -3.22
N LYS A 178 -30.30 1.78 -2.98
CA LYS A 178 -30.10 1.21 -1.65
C LYS A 178 -28.61 1.16 -1.31
N THR A 179 -28.22 1.89 -0.27
CA THR A 179 -26.85 1.86 0.28
C THR A 179 -26.72 0.75 1.30
N THR A 180 -25.68 -0.08 1.16
CA THR A 180 -25.35 -1.16 2.09
C THR A 180 -23.88 -1.07 2.48
N GLN A 181 -23.60 -1.24 3.77
CA GLN A 181 -22.23 -1.33 4.27
C GLN A 181 -21.69 -2.73 4.02
N TRP A 182 -20.54 -2.81 3.36
CA TRP A 182 -19.83 -4.05 3.13
C TRP A 182 -18.85 -4.31 4.28
N SER A 183 -18.57 -5.58 4.57
CA SER A 183 -17.65 -5.98 5.64
C SER A 183 -16.29 -6.38 5.09
N SER A 184 -15.23 -6.05 5.84
CA SER A 184 -13.88 -6.49 5.49
C SER A 184 -13.77 -8.01 5.62
N SER A 185 -13.19 -8.67 4.63
CA SER A 185 -12.87 -10.10 4.64
C SER A 185 -11.42 -10.31 4.23
N THR A 186 -10.74 -11.26 4.87
CA THR A 186 -9.37 -11.62 4.48
C THR A 186 -9.41 -12.57 3.28
N MET A 187 -8.85 -12.15 2.15
CA MET A 187 -8.74 -12.97 0.92
C MET A 187 -10.07 -13.60 0.46
N PHE A 188 -11.20 -12.91 0.68
CA PHE A 188 -12.55 -13.43 0.39
C PHE A 188 -12.83 -14.81 0.98
N ARG A 189 -12.17 -15.20 2.08
CA ARG A 189 -12.41 -16.51 2.70
C ARG A 189 -13.88 -16.64 3.08
N LEU A 190 -14.49 -17.77 2.69
CA LEU A 190 -15.90 -18.09 2.92
C LEU A 190 -16.90 -17.11 2.27
N ALA A 191 -16.46 -16.25 1.36
CA ALA A 191 -17.35 -15.40 0.58
C ALA A 191 -18.05 -16.22 -0.52
N GLY A 192 -19.35 -15.97 -0.70
CA GLY A 192 -20.14 -16.51 -1.81
C GLY A 192 -20.76 -15.39 -2.65
N SER A 193 -21.59 -15.75 -3.62
CA SER A 193 -22.21 -14.79 -4.56
C SER A 193 -23.15 -13.75 -3.92
N LYS A 194 -23.50 -13.91 -2.64
CA LYS A 194 -24.35 -12.97 -1.89
C LYS A 194 -23.58 -12.21 -0.81
N SER A 195 -22.28 -12.45 -0.68
CA SER A 195 -21.46 -11.84 0.36
C SER A 195 -21.17 -10.38 0.00
N GLN A 196 -21.53 -9.47 0.89
CA GLN A 196 -21.23 -8.04 0.77
C GLN A 196 -19.90 -7.77 1.46
N VAL A 197 -18.81 -8.19 0.81
CA VAL A 197 -17.47 -8.21 1.42
C VAL A 197 -16.42 -7.52 0.56
N TYR A 198 -15.42 -6.98 1.23
CA TYR A 198 -14.33 -6.24 0.63
C TYR A 198 -12.97 -6.73 1.13
N VAL A 199 -11.95 -6.80 0.26
CA VAL A 199 -10.57 -7.14 0.63
C VAL A 199 -9.68 -5.92 0.50
N GLU A 200 -9.02 -5.53 1.58
CA GLU A 200 -7.95 -4.53 1.54
C GLU A 200 -6.64 -5.20 1.11
N PHE A 201 -5.91 -4.60 0.18
CA PHE A 201 -4.62 -5.09 -0.27
C PHE A 201 -3.62 -3.94 -0.45
N ILE A 202 -2.33 -4.23 -0.36
CA ILE A 202 -1.26 -3.25 -0.57
C ILE A 202 -0.77 -3.31 -2.01
N ASN A 203 -0.89 -2.20 -2.76
CA ASN A 203 -0.23 -2.03 -4.05
C ASN A 203 1.11 -1.25 -3.90
N HIS A 204 2.13 -1.63 -4.67
CA HIS A 204 3.52 -1.17 -4.54
C HIS A 204 3.74 0.31 -4.98
N PRO A 205 4.66 1.07 -4.34
CA PRO A 205 4.90 1.16 -2.91
C PRO A 205 4.02 2.28 -2.32
N SER A 206 3.29 1.97 -1.24
CA SER A 206 2.47 2.89 -0.41
C SER A 206 1.11 3.34 -0.96
N SER A 207 0.37 2.48 -1.65
CA SER A 207 -1.06 2.69 -1.88
C SER A 207 -1.84 1.47 -1.41
N TRP A 208 -2.83 1.66 -0.55
CA TRP A 208 -3.82 0.66 -0.21
C TRP A 208 -4.91 0.71 -1.29
N GLY A 209 -5.25 -0.44 -1.83
CA GLY A 209 -6.44 -0.62 -2.66
C GLY A 209 -7.43 -1.53 -1.94
N PHE A 210 -8.65 -1.56 -2.44
CA PHE A 210 -9.57 -2.64 -2.14
C PHE A 210 -10.11 -3.25 -3.42
N ASP A 211 -10.26 -4.57 -3.43
CA ASP A 211 -10.88 -5.33 -4.51
C ASP A 211 -12.20 -5.95 -4.04
N SER A 212 -13.25 -5.83 -4.84
CA SER A 212 -14.56 -6.46 -4.64
C SER A 212 -14.87 -7.45 -5.74
N ALA A 213 -15.24 -8.67 -5.35
CA ALA A 213 -15.90 -9.60 -6.25
C ALA A 213 -17.36 -9.13 -6.45
N MET A 214 -17.67 -8.63 -7.65
CA MET A 214 -19.06 -8.37 -8.06
C MET A 214 -19.56 -9.59 -8.81
N GLY A 215 -20.51 -10.30 -8.20
CA GLY A 215 -21.29 -11.37 -8.83
C GLY A 215 -22.67 -10.88 -9.21
#